data_AF-A0AAW6CAM3-F1
#
_entry.id   AF-A0AAW6CAM3-F1
#
_cell.length_a   1.000
_cell.length_b   1.000
_cell.length_c   1.000
_cell.angle_alpha   90.00
_cell.angle_beta   90.00
_cell.angle_gamma   90.00
#
_symmetry.space_group_name_H-M   'P 1'
#
loop_
_entity.id
_entity.type
_entity.pdbx_description
1 polymer ?
#
loop_
_entity_poly.entity_id
_entity_poly.type
_entity_poly.pdbx_seq_one_letter_code
_entity_poly.pdbx_strand_id
1 'polypeptide(L)'
;MDAIQKAARVEKQALAGEELALINRQALKELTEEEVFVFRVAACDNQVDRDQERFTEAALDRLAELYVGKTVIMDHRWSASGQTARIYAGAVEESEGVRRLVLRAYMLRNDQTAPLIAAIEGGILREVSVGCQVAKAICSICGTDRRETYCGHCPGQEYEGKR
;
A
#
# COMPACT_ATOMS: atom_id res chain seq x y z
N MET A 1 11.78 12.32 -20.51
CA MET A 1 10.62 11.79 -19.76
C MET A 1 11.17 11.28 -18.45
N ASP A 2 10.82 11.91 -17.34
CA ASP A 2 11.17 11.36 -16.03
C ASP A 2 10.50 9.99 -15.89
N ALA A 3 11.23 9.04 -15.31
CA ALA A 3 10.72 7.68 -15.15
C ALA A 3 9.51 7.70 -14.22
N ILE A 4 8.34 7.35 -14.74
CA ILE A 4 7.14 7.23 -13.94
C ILE A 4 7.28 5.96 -13.08
N GLN A 5 7.51 6.14 -11.77
CA GLN A 5 7.79 5.02 -10.86
C GLN A 5 6.59 4.74 -9.96
N LYS A 6 6.25 3.45 -9.82
CA LYS A 6 5.38 2.98 -8.74
C LYS A 6 6.17 3.04 -7.44
N ALA A 7 6.14 4.18 -6.75
CA ALA A 7 6.99 4.41 -5.59
C ALA A 7 6.30 3.96 -4.29
N ALA A 8 5.99 2.67 -4.21
CA ALA A 8 5.69 2.07 -2.92
C ALA A 8 7.02 1.84 -2.17
N ARG A 9 7.13 2.32 -0.93
CA ARG A 9 8.38 2.29 -0.16
C ARG A 9 8.14 1.86 1.27
N VAL A 10 9.02 1.00 1.78
CA VAL A 10 9.07 0.64 3.19
C VAL A 10 9.96 1.64 3.94
N GLU A 11 9.46 2.13 5.07
CA GLU A 11 10.14 3.09 5.95
C GLU A 11 10.05 2.61 7.40
N LYS A 12 10.99 3.09 8.23
CA LYS A 12 10.98 2.81 9.66
C LYS A 12 9.77 3.50 10.31
N GLN A 13 9.09 2.78 11.19
CA GLN A 13 8.05 3.32 12.05
C GLN A 13 8.56 3.35 13.50
N ALA A 14 8.35 4.45 14.21
CA ALA A 14 8.63 4.50 15.64
C ALA A 14 7.54 3.73 16.38
N LEU A 15 7.94 2.84 17.29
CA LEU A 15 7.01 2.17 18.19
C LEU A 15 6.77 3.08 19.39
N ALA A 16 5.56 3.62 19.48
CA ALA A 16 5.07 4.37 20.63
C ALA A 16 3.92 3.58 21.28
N GLY A 17 3.58 3.88 22.55
CA GLY A 17 2.52 3.17 23.27
C GLY A 17 1.17 3.15 22.54
N GLU A 18 0.86 4.20 21.76
CA GLU A 18 -0.32 4.24 20.91
C GLU A 18 -0.28 3.18 19.80
N GLU A 19 0.86 2.99 19.13
CA GLU A 19 1.03 1.98 18.08
C GLU A 19 0.81 0.57 18.63
N LEU A 20 1.41 0.28 19.80
CA LEU A 20 1.29 -1.01 20.45
C LEU A 20 -0.18 -1.30 20.83
N ALA A 21 -0.93 -0.28 21.26
CA ALA A 21 -2.36 -0.41 21.51
C ALA A 21 -3.16 -0.72 20.22
N LEU A 22 -2.83 -0.09 19.07
CA LEU A 22 -3.46 -0.41 17.78
C LEU A 22 -3.21 -1.87 17.36
N ILE A 23 -1.99 -2.36 17.61
CA ILE A 23 -1.58 -3.74 17.33
C ILE A 23 -2.32 -4.71 18.25
N ASN A 24 -2.34 -4.45 19.56
CA ASN A 24 -2.95 -5.34 20.55
C ASN A 24 -4.47 -5.46 20.41
N ARG A 25 -5.18 -4.49 19.81
CA ARG A 25 -6.60 -4.66 19.45
C ARG A 25 -6.87 -5.76 18.43
N GLN A 26 -5.85 -6.24 17.73
CA GLN A 26 -5.96 -7.30 16.72
C GLN A 26 -5.35 -8.62 17.18
N ALA A 27 -4.65 -8.63 18.31
CA ALA A 27 -4.01 -9.81 18.88
C ALA A 27 -4.88 -10.43 19.97
N LEU A 28 -4.79 -11.75 20.14
CA LEU A 28 -5.50 -12.46 21.21
C LEU A 28 -4.76 -12.38 22.55
N LYS A 29 -3.44 -12.21 22.51
CA LYS A 29 -2.61 -11.93 23.68
C LYS A 29 -2.06 -10.52 23.57
N GLU A 30 -1.76 -9.93 24.72
CA GLU A 30 -0.99 -8.70 24.77
C GLU A 30 0.44 -8.99 24.29
N LEU A 31 0.86 -8.25 23.26
CA LEU A 31 2.20 -8.25 22.69
C LEU A 31 3.02 -7.12 23.30
N THR A 32 4.30 -7.38 23.54
CA THR A 32 5.27 -6.37 24.00
C THR A 32 6.03 -5.74 22.83
N GLU A 33 6.79 -4.69 23.12
CA GLU A 33 7.64 -4.01 22.13
C GLU A 33 8.71 -4.94 21.54
N GLU A 34 9.27 -5.82 22.37
CA GLU A 34 10.30 -6.79 21.99
C GLU A 34 9.75 -7.94 21.14
N GLU A 35 8.42 -8.14 21.12
CA GLU A 35 7.77 -9.19 20.34
C GLU A 35 7.39 -8.71 18.93
N VAL A 36 7.45 -7.41 18.66
CA VAL A 36 6.98 -6.84 17.38
C VAL A 36 8.05 -6.06 16.64
N PHE A 37 8.04 -6.19 15.33
CA PHE A 37 8.77 -5.32 14.41
C PHE A 37 7.75 -4.48 13.64
N VAL A 38 7.83 -3.16 13.77
CA VAL A 38 6.92 -2.22 13.09
C VAL A 38 7.61 -1.48 11.96
N PHE A 39 6.88 -1.30 10.87
CA PHE A 39 7.31 -0.55 9.71
C PHE A 39 6.11 0.12 9.06
N ARG A 40 6.38 1.16 8.27
CA ARG A 40 5.35 1.85 7.49
C ARG A 40 5.65 1.71 6.01
N VAL A 41 4.60 1.81 5.23
CA VAL A 41 4.61 1.58 3.80
C VAL A 41 3.90 2.73 3.12
N ALA A 42 4.65 3.54 2.37
CA ALA A 42 4.10 4.30 1.26
C ALA A 42 3.55 3.28 0.25
N ALA A 43 2.24 3.17 0.09
CA ALA A 43 1.60 2.07 -0.65
C ALA A 43 1.25 2.46 -2.10
N CYS A 44 0.50 3.54 -2.27
CA CYS A 44 0.17 4.14 -3.57
C CYS A 44 -0.17 5.62 -3.38
N ASP A 45 -0.25 6.39 -4.46
CA ASP A 45 -0.60 7.81 -4.42
C ASP A 45 -1.50 8.22 -5.60
N ASN A 46 -1.80 9.52 -5.68
CA ASN A 46 -2.63 10.12 -6.71
C ASN A 46 -1.85 10.55 -7.97
N GLN A 47 -0.58 10.16 -8.11
CA GLN A 47 0.20 10.45 -9.31
C GLN A 47 -0.10 9.42 -10.41
N VAL A 48 0.13 9.82 -11.66
CA VAL A 48 0.09 8.88 -12.79
C VAL A 48 1.26 7.92 -12.62
N ASP A 49 0.99 6.62 -12.64
CA ASP A 49 1.99 5.58 -12.51
C ASP A 49 2.45 5.03 -13.87
N ARG A 50 3.32 4.02 -13.85
CA ARG A 50 3.90 3.43 -15.07
C ARG A 50 2.84 2.80 -15.98
N ASP A 51 1.71 2.40 -15.42
CA ASP A 51 0.58 1.78 -16.11
C ASP A 51 -0.39 2.86 -16.65
N GLN A 52 0.00 4.15 -16.51
CA GLN A 52 -0.75 5.33 -16.96
C GLN A 52 -2.09 5.49 -16.25
N GLU A 53 -2.19 4.98 -15.01
CA GLU A 53 -3.35 5.12 -14.14
C GLU A 53 -2.99 5.94 -12.88
N ARG A 54 -4.01 6.42 -12.17
CA ARG A 54 -3.85 7.07 -10.87
C ARG A 54 -5.06 6.80 -9.99
N PHE A 55 -4.84 6.74 -8.68
CA PHE A 55 -5.96 6.69 -7.74
C PHE A 55 -6.59 8.07 -7.58
N THR A 56 -7.92 8.10 -7.41
CA THR A 56 -8.59 9.30 -6.92
C THR A 56 -8.32 9.47 -5.43
N GLU A 57 -8.34 10.70 -4.96
CA GLU A 57 -8.19 11.02 -3.54
C GLU A 57 -9.21 10.28 -2.67
N ALA A 58 -10.48 10.27 -3.08
CA ALA A 58 -11.53 9.53 -2.38
C ALA A 58 -11.26 8.01 -2.35
N ALA A 59 -10.61 7.46 -3.38
CA ALA A 59 -10.20 6.06 -3.36
C ALA A 59 -9.07 5.83 -2.35
N LEU A 60 -8.09 6.73 -2.25
CA LEU A 60 -7.02 6.64 -1.24
C LEU A 60 -7.58 6.70 0.19
N ASP A 61 -8.50 7.64 0.45
CA ASP A 61 -9.17 7.78 1.74
C ASP A 61 -9.91 6.48 2.11
N ARG A 62 -10.62 5.89 1.14
CA ARG A 62 -11.33 4.63 1.36
C ARG A 62 -10.38 3.43 1.56
N LEU A 63 -9.27 3.39 0.82
CA LEU A 63 -8.29 2.32 0.96
C LEU A 63 -7.61 2.35 2.33
N ALA A 64 -7.35 3.53 2.90
CA ALA A 64 -6.77 3.67 4.24
C ALA A 64 -7.58 2.93 5.30
N GLU A 65 -8.91 2.98 5.21
CA GLU A 65 -9.80 2.23 6.10
C GLU A 65 -9.84 0.72 5.78
N LEU A 66 -9.94 0.38 4.50
CA LEU A 66 -10.12 -1.01 4.05
C LEU A 66 -8.90 -1.91 4.31
N TYR A 67 -7.70 -1.33 4.39
CA TYR A 67 -6.47 -2.08 4.61
C TYR A 67 -6.23 -2.46 6.07
N VAL A 68 -6.88 -1.81 7.03
CA VAL A 68 -6.72 -2.15 8.46
C VAL A 68 -7.17 -3.60 8.70
N GLY A 69 -6.31 -4.39 9.33
CA GLY A 69 -6.53 -5.81 9.58
C GLY A 69 -6.23 -6.73 8.39
N LYS A 70 -5.75 -6.21 7.25
CA LYS A 70 -5.29 -7.04 6.13
C LYS A 70 -3.87 -7.57 6.39
N THR A 71 -3.59 -8.74 5.84
CA THR A 71 -2.26 -9.35 5.88
C THR A 71 -1.40 -8.83 4.73
N VAL A 72 -0.11 -8.69 4.98
CA VAL A 72 0.91 -8.58 3.94
C VAL A 72 1.30 -10.00 3.53
N ILE A 73 1.47 -10.22 2.23
CA ILE A 73 1.87 -11.51 1.67
C ILE A 73 3.17 -11.40 0.90
N MET A 74 3.98 -12.45 0.92
CA MET A 74 5.20 -12.56 0.12
C MET A 74 4.91 -13.15 -1.27
N ASP A 75 5.61 -12.66 -2.29
CA ASP A 75 5.62 -13.18 -3.68
C ASP A 75 4.24 -13.33 -4.33
N HIS A 76 3.25 -12.54 -3.92
CA HIS A 76 1.85 -12.68 -4.35
C HIS A 76 1.26 -14.09 -4.08
N ARG A 77 1.83 -14.86 -3.15
CA ARG A 77 1.34 -16.20 -2.80
C ARG A 77 0.19 -16.12 -1.81
N TRP A 78 -1.00 -16.49 -2.25
CA TRP A 78 -2.23 -16.48 -1.44
C TRP A 78 -2.32 -17.72 -0.54
N SER A 79 -1.33 -17.91 0.33
CA SER A 79 -1.30 -19.00 1.33
C SER A 79 -1.11 -18.45 2.73
N ALA A 80 -1.59 -19.18 3.74
CA ALA A 80 -1.36 -18.82 5.15
C ALA A 80 0.15 -18.74 5.48
N SER A 81 0.96 -19.61 4.88
CA SER A 81 2.42 -19.59 5.03
C SER A 81 3.11 -18.36 4.44
N GLY A 82 2.45 -17.67 3.50
CA GLY A 82 2.95 -16.45 2.88
C GLY A 82 2.59 -15.18 3.65
N GLN A 83 1.81 -15.27 4.74
CA GLN A 83 1.40 -14.14 5.56
C GLN A 83 2.55 -13.75 6.50
N THR A 84 3.15 -12.59 6.26
CA THR A 84 4.39 -12.18 6.96
C THR A 84 4.20 -11.00 7.91
N ALA A 85 3.21 -10.14 7.64
CA ALA A 85 2.89 -8.98 8.47
C ALA A 85 1.38 -8.71 8.47
N ARG A 86 0.91 -7.88 9.40
CA ARG A 86 -0.47 -7.41 9.47
C ARG A 86 -0.52 -5.89 9.54
N ILE A 87 -1.39 -5.29 8.73
CA ILE A 87 -1.60 -3.84 8.70
C ILE A 87 -2.49 -3.47 9.89
N TYR A 88 -2.01 -2.58 10.74
CA TYR A 88 -2.71 -2.16 11.95
C TYR A 88 -3.27 -0.74 11.89
N ALA A 89 -2.82 0.05 10.92
CA ALA A 89 -3.38 1.36 10.65
C ALA A 89 -3.13 1.76 9.19
N GLY A 90 -4.03 2.59 8.66
CA GLY A 90 -3.88 3.24 7.36
C GLY A 90 -4.21 4.73 7.50
N ALA A 91 -3.51 5.56 6.76
CA ALA A 91 -3.74 7.00 6.67
C ALA A 91 -3.41 7.51 5.27
N VAL A 92 -3.91 8.69 4.91
CA VAL A 92 -3.48 9.42 3.72
C VAL A 92 -2.62 10.60 4.19
N GLU A 93 -1.34 10.58 3.82
CA GLU A 93 -0.40 11.67 4.08
C GLU A 93 -0.30 12.55 2.82
N GLU A 94 -0.23 13.86 3.00
CA GLU A 94 -0.07 14.81 1.89
C GLU A 94 1.28 15.53 2.00
N SER A 95 2.02 15.56 0.89
CA SER A 95 3.28 16.28 0.78
C SER A 95 3.45 16.76 -0.65
N GLU A 96 3.79 18.04 -0.84
CA GLU A 96 4.03 18.64 -2.16
C GLU A 96 2.87 18.42 -3.16
N GLY A 97 1.62 18.42 -2.67
CA GLY A 97 0.42 18.20 -3.49
C GLY A 97 0.16 16.74 -3.89
N VAL A 98 1.00 15.81 -3.42
CA VAL A 98 0.81 14.37 -3.60
C VAL A 98 0.14 13.80 -2.36
N ARG A 99 -1.06 13.22 -2.54
CA ARG A 99 -1.76 12.47 -1.49
C ARG A 99 -1.38 11.00 -1.60
N ARG A 100 -0.84 10.43 -0.53
CA ARG A 100 -0.26 9.09 -0.49
C ARG A 100 -0.92 8.24 0.58
N LEU A 101 -1.34 7.05 0.20
CA LEU A 101 -1.74 6.01 1.15
C LEU A 101 -0.50 5.51 1.90
N VAL A 102 -0.51 5.67 3.22
CA VAL A 102 0.51 5.15 4.12
C VAL A 102 -0.11 4.08 5.01
N LEU A 103 0.43 2.87 4.95
CA LEU A 103 0.00 1.72 5.74
C LEU A 103 1.06 1.40 6.78
N ARG A 104 0.64 1.22 8.03
CA ARG A 104 1.51 0.79 9.12
C ARG A 104 1.27 -0.69 9.39
N ALA A 105 2.34 -1.46 9.42
CA ALA A 105 2.30 -2.91 9.56
C ALA A 105 3.26 -3.39 10.63
N TYR A 106 2.93 -4.54 11.22
CA TYR A 106 3.80 -5.21 12.18
C TYR A 106 4.03 -6.68 11.79
N MET A 107 5.21 -7.17 12.16
CA MET A 107 5.59 -8.57 12.15
C MET A 107 5.85 -9.02 13.58
N LEU A 108 5.62 -10.29 13.88
CA LEU A 108 6.16 -10.88 15.10
C LEU A 108 7.67 -11.06 14.94
N ARG A 109 8.44 -10.88 16.01
CA ARG A 109 9.86 -11.23 16.06
C ARG A 109 10.01 -12.68 16.47
N ASN A 110 10.46 -13.53 15.56
CA ASN A 110 10.75 -14.94 15.79
C ASN A 110 11.67 -15.49 14.68
N ASP A 111 12.08 -16.75 14.79
CA ASP A 111 12.99 -17.38 13.83
C ASP A 111 12.46 -17.40 12.39
N GLN A 112 11.14 -17.44 12.20
CA GLN A 112 10.51 -17.46 10.87
C GLN A 112 10.62 -16.08 10.18
N THR A 113 10.49 -15.00 10.93
CA THR A 113 10.48 -13.63 10.38
C THR A 113 11.83 -12.92 10.45
N ALA A 114 12.77 -13.39 11.27
CA ALA A 114 14.07 -12.74 11.45
C ALA A 114 14.83 -12.47 10.12
N PRO A 115 14.91 -13.41 9.15
CA PRO A 115 15.56 -13.14 7.87
C PRO A 115 14.87 -12.04 7.05
N LEU A 116 13.54 -11.99 7.12
CA LEU A 116 12.74 -10.99 6.41
C LEU A 116 12.89 -9.61 7.06
N ILE A 117 12.86 -9.52 8.39
CA ILE A 117 13.12 -8.28 9.13
C ILE A 117 14.51 -7.74 8.76
N ALA A 118 15.53 -8.59 8.76
CA ALA A 118 16.89 -8.19 8.38
C ALA A 118 16.98 -7.68 6.93
N ALA A 119 16.25 -8.30 6.00
CA ALA A 119 16.22 -7.85 4.61
C ALA A 119 15.48 -6.51 4.42
N ILE A 120 14.45 -6.23 5.23
CA ILE A 120 13.76 -4.94 5.27
C ILE A 120 14.67 -3.87 5.86
N GLU A 121 15.28 -4.14 7.02
CA GLU A 121 16.21 -3.21 7.69
C GLU A 121 17.45 -2.92 6.82
N GLY A 122 17.94 -3.93 6.09
CA GLY A 122 19.03 -3.80 5.12
C GLY A 122 18.62 -3.14 3.80
N GLY A 123 17.34 -2.82 3.60
CA GLY A 123 16.82 -2.16 2.39
C GLY A 123 16.81 -3.04 1.14
N ILE A 124 17.00 -4.36 1.28
CA ILE A 124 16.88 -5.32 0.18
C ILE A 124 15.42 -5.53 -0.21
N LEU A 125 14.54 -5.64 0.79
CA LEU A 125 13.09 -5.72 0.60
C LEU A 125 12.46 -4.38 0.97
N ARG A 126 12.30 -3.52 -0.04
CA ARG A 126 11.85 -2.13 0.16
C ARG A 126 10.66 -1.72 -0.72
N GLU A 127 10.30 -2.54 -1.71
CA GLU A 127 9.15 -2.35 -2.58
C GLU A 127 7.96 -3.23 -2.15
N VAL A 128 6.75 -2.78 -2.48
CA VAL A 128 5.50 -3.49 -2.14
C VAL A 128 4.42 -3.21 -3.17
N SER A 129 3.59 -4.21 -3.43
CA SER A 129 2.41 -4.08 -4.28
C SER A 129 1.16 -3.89 -3.44
N VAL A 130 0.26 -3.05 -3.95
CA VAL A 130 -1.09 -2.84 -3.41
C VAL A 130 -2.06 -3.61 -4.29
N GLY A 131 -2.79 -4.55 -3.70
CA GLY A 131 -3.87 -5.28 -4.37
C GLY A 131 -5.23 -4.80 -3.89
N CYS A 132 -6.02 -4.20 -4.78
CA CYS A 132 -7.39 -3.80 -4.48
C CYS A 132 -8.32 -4.10 -5.65
N GLN A 133 -9.61 -4.30 -5.36
CA GLN A 133 -10.63 -4.35 -6.39
C GLN A 133 -11.22 -2.95 -6.55
N VAL A 134 -11.06 -2.37 -7.74
CA VAL A 134 -11.60 -1.05 -8.05
C VAL A 134 -13.06 -1.16 -8.50
N ALA A 135 -13.92 -0.27 -8.04
CA ALA A 135 -15.34 -0.25 -8.45
C ALA A 135 -15.52 0.34 -9.86
N LYS A 136 -14.70 1.35 -10.20
CA LYS A 136 -14.73 2.09 -11.46
C LYS A 136 -13.32 2.32 -11.99
N ALA A 137 -13.16 2.34 -13.31
CA ALA A 137 -11.90 2.70 -13.99
C ALA A 137 -12.19 3.74 -15.08
N ILE A 138 -12.12 5.02 -14.71
CA ILE A 138 -12.62 6.12 -15.54
C ILE A 138 -11.57 6.58 -16.54
N CYS A 139 -11.93 6.62 -17.83
CA CYS A 139 -11.10 7.22 -18.86
C CYS A 139 -11.00 8.75 -18.69
N SER A 140 -9.79 9.28 -18.58
CA SER A 140 -9.49 10.73 -18.53
C SER A 140 -9.99 11.53 -19.75
N ILE A 141 -10.19 10.87 -20.88
CA ILE A 141 -10.49 11.51 -22.16
C ILE A 141 -12.00 11.67 -22.37
N CYS A 142 -12.75 10.58 -22.24
CA CYS A 142 -14.20 10.54 -22.51
C CYS A 142 -15.07 10.25 -21.28
N GLY A 143 -14.49 10.00 -20.11
CA GLY A 143 -15.22 9.70 -18.88
C GLY A 143 -15.85 8.30 -18.82
N THR A 144 -15.67 7.46 -19.84
CA THR A 144 -16.19 6.09 -19.86
C THR A 144 -15.59 5.27 -18.72
N ASP A 145 -16.45 4.55 -18.00
CA ASP A 145 -16.01 3.52 -17.07
C ASP A 145 -15.63 2.25 -17.82
N ARG A 146 -14.33 1.96 -17.86
CA ARG A 146 -13.75 0.82 -18.57
C ARG A 146 -14.11 -0.52 -17.95
N ARG A 147 -14.67 -0.55 -16.74
CA ARG A 147 -15.22 -1.78 -16.14
C ARG A 147 -16.59 -2.16 -16.70
N GLU A 148 -17.32 -1.19 -17.22
CA GLU A 148 -18.66 -1.39 -17.78
C GLU A 148 -18.64 -1.45 -19.30
N THR A 149 -17.79 -0.65 -19.96
CA THR A 149 -17.76 -0.55 -21.42
C THR A 149 -16.38 -0.15 -21.95
N TYR A 150 -16.00 -0.67 -23.11
CA TYR A 150 -14.75 -0.32 -23.78
C TYR A 150 -14.82 1.08 -24.42
N CYS A 151 -13.79 1.90 -24.19
CA CYS A 151 -13.51 3.08 -25.01
C CYS A 151 -12.17 2.88 -25.73
N GLY A 152 -12.09 3.22 -27.01
CA GLY A 152 -10.91 2.98 -27.86
C GLY A 152 -9.64 3.75 -27.48
N HIS A 153 -9.68 4.56 -26.42
CA HIS A 153 -8.54 5.34 -25.96
C HIS A 153 -7.49 4.44 -25.30
N CYS A 154 -6.22 4.56 -25.69
CA CYS A 154 -5.14 3.84 -25.01
C CYS A 154 -4.57 4.68 -23.85
N PRO A 155 -4.34 4.10 -22.65
CA PRO A 155 -3.71 4.81 -21.55
C PRO A 155 -2.37 5.44 -21.96
N GLY A 156 -2.15 6.69 -21.54
CA GLY A 156 -0.93 7.45 -21.84
C GLY A 156 -0.87 8.12 -23.22
N GLN A 157 -1.83 7.87 -24.12
CA GLN A 157 -1.92 8.56 -25.41
C GLN A 157 -2.75 9.85 -25.30
N GLU A 158 -2.45 10.81 -26.19
CA GLU A 158 -3.17 12.08 -26.27
C GLU A 158 -4.24 12.03 -27.36
N TYR A 159 -5.42 12.56 -27.06
CA TYR A 159 -6.54 12.69 -28.00
C TYR A 159 -7.16 14.08 -27.82
N GLU A 160 -7.19 14.88 -28.89
CA GLU A 160 -7.80 16.22 -28.88
C GLU A 160 -7.27 17.12 -27.73
N GLY A 161 -5.98 17.02 -27.41
CA GLY A 161 -5.34 17.78 -26.33
C GLY A 161 -5.63 17.28 -24.91
N LYS A 162 -6.26 16.11 -24.76
CA LYS A 162 -6.48 15.44 -23.46
C LYS A 162 -5.62 14.20 -23.33
N ARG A 163 -5.20 13.90 -22.10
CA ARG A 163 -4.43 12.70 -21.72
C ARG A 163 -4.99 12.09 -20.45
#